data_AF-A0A7S1T4D6-F1
#
_entry.id   AF-A0A7S1T4D6-F1
#
_cell.length_a   1.000
_cell.length_b   1.000
_cell.length_c   1.000
_cell.angle_alpha   90.00
_cell.angle_beta   90.00
_cell.angle_gamma   90.00
#
_symmetry.space_group_name_H-M   'P 1'
#
loop_
_entity.id
_entity.type
_entity.pdbx_description
1 polymer ?
#
loop_
_entity_poly.entity_id
_entity_poly.type
_entity_poly.pdbx_seq_one_letter_code
_entity_poly.pdbx_strand_id
1 'polypeptide(L)'
;MVPSAWKSETINKTEKGTQGVDCKFTNPKVKGMKAFVIALGRAGEDAKAFKITDVEGTFASFAGADYDIQDALTTADEVTTKTRDGENGDVFFEYDIDSPINHYQASISTKRGKIFALFIKTPGAAYNANKELTNTMLKSFTTL
;
A
#
# COMPACT_ATOMS: atom_id res chain seq x y z
N MET A 1 -11.61 3.01 3.21
CA MET A 1 -12.72 3.30 2.29
C MET A 1 -12.26 3.12 0.85
N VAL A 2 -13.15 2.71 -0.05
CA VAL A 2 -12.90 2.70 -1.49
C VAL A 2 -14.01 3.50 -2.16
N PRO A 3 -13.73 4.37 -3.14
CA PRO A 3 -14.77 5.13 -3.83
C PRO A 3 -15.73 4.18 -4.54
N SER A 4 -17.05 4.42 -4.43
CA SER A 4 -18.08 3.53 -4.99
C SER A 4 -18.00 3.36 -6.51
N ALA A 5 -17.41 4.33 -7.21
CA ALA A 5 -17.20 4.28 -8.65
C ALA A 5 -16.04 3.37 -9.08
N TRP A 6 -15.18 2.91 -8.15
CA TRP A 6 -14.05 2.05 -8.47
C TRP A 6 -14.50 0.60 -8.63
N LYS A 7 -13.84 -0.12 -9.53
CA LYS A 7 -14.16 -1.51 -9.83
C LYS A 7 -13.22 -2.43 -9.07
N SER A 8 -13.79 -3.41 -8.35
CA SER A 8 -13.01 -4.51 -7.79
C SER A 8 -12.50 -5.41 -8.91
N GLU A 9 -11.22 -5.77 -8.85
CA GLU A 9 -10.61 -6.71 -9.79
C GLU A 9 -10.39 -8.06 -9.13
N THR A 10 -10.54 -9.13 -9.92
CA THR A 10 -10.17 -10.48 -9.50
C THR A 10 -8.66 -10.59 -9.38
N ILE A 11 -8.19 -11.04 -8.22
CA ILE A 11 -6.77 -11.29 -7.97
C ILE A 11 -6.37 -12.63 -8.57
N ASN A 12 -5.30 -12.65 -9.36
CA ASN A 12 -4.81 -13.90 -9.92
C ASN A 12 -3.91 -14.66 -8.92
N LYS A 13 -3.60 -15.93 -9.24
CA LYS A 13 -2.79 -16.80 -8.36
C LYS A 13 -1.39 -16.25 -8.07
N THR A 14 -0.77 -15.58 -9.03
CA THR A 14 0.57 -14.99 -8.89
C THR A 14 0.54 -13.76 -7.99
N GLU A 15 -0.42 -12.85 -8.20
CA GLU A 15 -0.63 -11.68 -7.33
C GLU A 15 -0.90 -12.11 -5.88
N LYS A 16 -1.71 -13.15 -5.69
CA LYS A 16 -2.00 -13.68 -4.35
C LYS A 16 -0.79 -14.41 -3.73
N GLY A 17 -0.12 -15.26 -4.50
CA GLY A 17 0.94 -16.15 -3.99
C GLY A 17 2.31 -15.48 -3.83
N THR A 18 2.69 -14.62 -4.77
CA THR A 18 4.00 -13.96 -4.79
C THR A 18 3.96 -12.59 -4.14
N GLN A 19 2.91 -11.80 -4.41
CA GLN A 19 2.82 -10.41 -3.95
C GLN A 19 1.98 -10.25 -2.69
N GLY A 20 1.23 -11.29 -2.28
CA GLY A 20 0.35 -11.24 -1.12
C GLY A 20 -0.88 -10.34 -1.28
N VAL A 21 -1.22 -9.96 -2.52
CA VAL A 21 -2.37 -9.09 -2.79
C VAL A 21 -3.64 -9.81 -2.39
N ASP A 22 -4.43 -9.21 -1.51
CA ASP A 22 -5.70 -9.75 -1.04
C ASP A 22 -6.88 -9.16 -1.81
N CYS A 23 -6.87 -7.85 -2.06
CA CYS A 23 -7.86 -7.19 -2.88
C CYS A 23 -7.24 -6.05 -3.70
N LYS A 24 -7.88 -5.72 -4.83
CA LYS A 24 -7.44 -4.70 -5.78
C LYS A 24 -8.66 -4.01 -6.38
N PHE A 25 -8.56 -2.70 -6.51
CA PHE A 25 -9.58 -1.83 -7.08
C PHE A 25 -8.95 -0.90 -8.09
N THR A 26 -9.63 -0.64 -9.20
CA THR A 26 -9.18 0.27 -10.25
C THR A 26 -10.16 1.41 -10.47
N ASN A 27 -9.61 2.59 -10.77
CA ASN A 27 -10.42 3.73 -11.16
C ASN A 27 -10.80 3.59 -12.66
N PRO A 28 -12.10 3.46 -13.01
CA PRO A 28 -12.49 3.34 -14.41
C PRO A 28 -12.29 4.63 -15.21
N LYS A 29 -12.14 5.79 -14.55
CA LYS A 29 -11.96 7.09 -15.21
C LYS A 29 -10.49 7.46 -15.43
N VAL A 30 -9.58 6.94 -14.62
CA VAL A 30 -8.15 7.25 -14.67
C VAL A 30 -7.37 5.97 -14.92
N LYS A 31 -6.90 5.80 -16.17
CA LYS A 31 -6.14 4.61 -16.57
C LYS A 31 -4.86 4.48 -15.74
N GLY A 32 -4.62 3.30 -15.18
CA GLY A 32 -3.43 3.00 -14.38
C GLY A 32 -3.54 3.37 -12.90
N MET A 33 -4.59 4.10 -12.49
CA MET A 33 -4.86 4.36 -11.08
C MET A 33 -5.50 3.14 -10.43
N LYS A 34 -4.84 2.59 -9.41
CA LYS A 34 -5.26 1.39 -8.69
C LYS A 34 -4.95 1.50 -7.21
N ALA A 35 -5.72 0.79 -6.40
CA ALA A 35 -5.48 0.62 -4.98
C ALA A 35 -5.56 -0.87 -4.66
N PHE A 36 -4.61 -1.37 -3.89
CA PHE A 36 -4.56 -2.78 -3.55
C PHE A 36 -4.07 -2.96 -2.13
N VAL A 37 -4.54 -4.02 -1.49
CA VAL A 37 -4.15 -4.38 -0.13
C VAL A 37 -3.31 -5.63 -0.20
N ILE A 38 -2.15 -5.60 0.44
CA ILE A 38 -1.32 -6.76 0.70
C ILE A 38 -1.57 -7.21 2.14
N ALA A 39 -1.87 -8.50 2.30
CA ALA A 39 -2.04 -9.13 3.59
C ALA A 39 -1.13 -10.35 3.68
N LEU A 40 -0.05 -10.23 4.45
CA LEU A 40 0.95 -11.28 4.62
C LEU A 40 0.87 -11.82 6.04
N GLY A 41 0.64 -13.12 6.16
CA GLY A 41 1.00 -13.89 7.35
C GLY A 41 2.39 -14.48 7.12
N ARG A 42 3.38 -14.14 7.94
CA ARG A 42 4.68 -14.83 7.85
C ARG A 42 4.51 -16.27 8.30
N ALA A 43 4.88 -17.21 7.44
CA ALA A 43 4.93 -18.63 7.78
C ALA A 43 6.05 -18.87 8.82
N GLY A 44 5.72 -19.52 9.94
CA GLY A 44 6.70 -19.98 10.93
C GLY A 44 6.91 -19.09 12.17
N GLU A 45 6.27 -17.93 12.28
CA GLU A 45 6.26 -17.15 13.53
C GLU A 45 4.98 -17.43 14.33
N ASP A 46 4.93 -18.63 14.91
CA ASP A 46 4.03 -18.95 16.00
C ASP A 46 4.18 -17.90 17.12
N ALA A 47 3.13 -17.12 17.34
CA ALA A 47 2.85 -16.40 18.58
C ALA A 47 3.82 -15.29 19.06
N LYS A 48 4.75 -14.78 18.23
CA LYS A 48 5.47 -13.53 18.57
C LYS A 48 4.78 -12.33 17.92
N ALA A 49 4.44 -11.34 18.72
CA ALA A 49 3.87 -10.08 18.23
C ALA A 49 4.89 -9.40 17.30
N PHE A 50 4.75 -9.61 15.98
CA PHE A 50 5.58 -8.95 14.99
C PHE A 50 5.29 -7.44 15.02
N LYS A 51 6.28 -6.69 15.48
CA LYS A 51 6.32 -5.23 15.37
C LYS A 51 7.22 -4.89 14.19
N ILE A 52 6.80 -3.92 13.38
CA ILE A 52 7.66 -3.32 12.37
C ILE A 52 8.76 -2.58 13.12
N THR A 53 9.92 -3.20 13.28
CA THR A 53 11.12 -2.58 13.87
C THR A 53 12.00 -1.94 12.82
N ASP A 54 11.90 -2.43 11.58
CA ASP A 54 12.59 -1.92 10.40
C ASP A 54 11.55 -1.60 9.32
N VAL A 55 11.09 -0.36 9.34
CA VAL A 55 10.04 0.12 8.42
C VAL A 55 10.56 0.13 7.00
N GLU A 56 11.80 0.60 6.80
CA GLU A 56 12.45 0.68 5.50
C GLU A 56 12.65 -0.70 4.88
N GLY A 57 13.18 -1.68 5.63
CA GLY A 57 13.30 -3.05 5.15
C GLY A 57 11.95 -3.73 4.88
N THR A 58 10.91 -3.38 5.64
CA THR A 58 9.54 -3.86 5.38
C THR A 58 9.01 -3.30 4.06
N PHE A 59 9.19 -2.00 3.81
CA PHE A 59 8.79 -1.39 2.54
C PHE A 59 9.60 -1.94 1.36
N ALA A 60 10.92 -2.06 1.51
CA ALA A 60 11.81 -2.62 0.50
C ALA A 60 11.45 -4.08 0.16
N SER A 61 10.95 -4.85 1.13
CA SER A 61 10.46 -6.21 0.88
C SER A 61 9.22 -6.22 -0.03
N PHE A 62 8.31 -5.26 0.10
CA PHE A 62 7.18 -5.12 -0.82
C PHE A 62 7.65 -4.70 -2.22
N ALA A 63 8.61 -3.77 -2.30
CA ALA A 63 9.20 -3.37 -3.57
C ALA A 63 9.89 -4.55 -4.29
N GLY A 64 10.60 -5.41 -3.55
CA GLY A 64 11.19 -6.62 -4.12
C GLY A 64 10.17 -7.63 -4.67
N ALA A 65 8.91 -7.57 -4.22
CA ALA A 65 7.83 -8.43 -4.70
C ALA A 65 7.01 -7.81 -5.85
N ASP A 66 7.14 -6.51 -6.09
CA ASP A 66 6.39 -5.79 -7.12
C ASP A 66 7.28 -4.84 -7.93
N TYR A 67 7.47 -5.16 -9.21
CA TYR A 67 8.32 -4.39 -10.11
C TYR A 67 7.86 -2.95 -10.29
N ASP A 68 6.55 -2.66 -10.27
CA ASP A 68 6.09 -1.28 -10.41
C ASP A 68 6.46 -0.44 -9.18
N ILE A 69 6.44 -1.02 -7.98
CA ILE A 69 6.86 -0.33 -6.75
C ILE A 69 8.38 -0.12 -6.75
N GLN A 70 9.14 -1.14 -7.17
CA GLN A 70 10.60 -1.03 -7.29
C GLN A 70 11.02 0.07 -8.27
N ASP A 71 10.35 0.13 -9.43
CA ASP A 71 10.58 1.17 -10.43
C ASP A 71 10.24 2.57 -9.89
N ALA A 72 9.11 2.71 -9.20
CA ALA A 72 8.73 3.98 -8.58
C ALA A 72 9.72 4.44 -7.51
N LEU A 73 10.24 3.54 -6.66
CA LEU A 73 11.29 3.86 -5.71
C LEU A 73 12.60 4.28 -6.39
N THR A 74 12.94 3.65 -7.50
CA THR A 74 14.19 3.92 -8.23
C THR A 74 14.13 5.25 -8.98
N THR A 75 12.95 5.63 -9.45
CA THR A 75 12.69 6.85 -10.23
C THR A 75 12.08 7.98 -9.40
N ALA A 76 12.00 7.82 -8.08
CA ALA A 76 11.38 8.80 -7.20
C ALA A 76 12.19 10.11 -7.17
N ASP A 77 11.49 11.22 -7.31
CA ASP A 77 12.03 12.55 -7.01
C ASP A 77 12.12 12.75 -5.49
N GLU A 78 11.13 12.26 -4.74
CA GLU A 78 11.08 12.34 -3.28
C GLU A 78 10.40 11.10 -2.68
N VAL A 79 10.91 10.63 -1.54
CA VAL A 79 10.23 9.64 -0.70
C VAL A 79 10.07 10.21 0.69
N THR A 80 8.82 10.35 1.15
CA THR A 80 8.52 10.80 2.51
C THR A 80 7.87 9.70 3.32
N THR A 81 8.23 9.63 4.60
CA THR A 81 7.69 8.66 5.55
C THR A 81 7.07 9.39 6.73
N LYS A 82 5.93 8.87 7.20
CA LYS A 82 5.20 9.40 8.36
C LYS A 82 4.68 8.26 9.21
N THR A 83 4.46 8.54 10.48
CA THR A 83 3.82 7.61 11.40
C THR A 83 2.49 8.19 11.84
N ARG A 84 1.46 7.35 11.86
CA ARG A 84 0.11 7.68 12.30
C ARG A 84 -0.36 6.65 13.32
N ASP A 85 -0.80 7.11 14.48
CA ASP A 85 -1.47 6.27 15.46
C ASP A 85 -2.90 5.94 15.00
N GLY A 86 -3.26 4.66 15.08
CA GLY A 86 -4.60 4.16 14.83
C GLY A 86 -5.46 4.19 16.10
N GLU A 87 -6.77 4.20 15.92
CA GLU A 87 -7.74 4.30 17.02
C GLU A 87 -7.68 3.12 18.01
N ASN A 88 -7.19 1.95 17.57
CA ASN A 88 -7.11 0.73 18.38
C ASN A 88 -5.71 0.46 18.96
N GLY A 89 -4.82 1.46 18.96
CA GLY A 89 -3.42 1.31 19.39
C GLY A 89 -2.51 0.64 18.35
N ASP A 90 -3.01 0.42 17.13
CA ASP A 90 -2.21 0.02 15.98
C ASP A 90 -1.38 1.21 15.48
N VAL A 91 -0.14 0.98 15.05
CA VAL A 91 0.71 2.02 14.43
C VAL A 91 0.71 1.83 12.92
N PHE A 92 0.51 2.91 12.17
CA PHE A 92 0.56 2.94 10.72
C PHE A 92 1.80 3.70 10.26
N PHE A 93 2.58 3.07 9.39
CA PHE A 93 3.69 3.68 8.69
C PHE A 93 3.23 4.04 7.29
N GLU A 94 3.21 5.35 7.01
CA GLU A 94 2.75 5.90 5.76
C GLU A 94 3.95 6.29 4.90
N TYR A 95 3.90 5.89 3.63
CA TYR A 95 4.89 6.22 2.61
C TYR A 95 4.21 7.05 1.54
N ASP A 96 4.91 8.07 1.06
CA ASP A 96 4.53 8.84 -0.11
C ASP A 96 5.76 8.92 -1.02
N ILE A 97 5.66 8.32 -2.19
CA ILE A 97 6.70 8.20 -3.20
C ILE A 97 6.26 9.06 -4.37
N ASP A 98 6.87 10.23 -4.48
CA ASP A 98 6.70 11.13 -5.61
C ASP A 98 7.59 10.66 -6.75
N SER A 99 6.98 10.13 -7.81
CA SER A 99 7.66 9.70 -9.02
C SER A 99 6.90 10.23 -10.23
N PRO A 100 7.60 10.73 -11.27
CA PRO A 100 6.98 11.37 -12.42
C PRO A 100 6.12 10.41 -13.25
N ILE A 101 6.42 9.11 -13.18
CA ILE A 101 5.68 8.06 -13.90
C ILE A 101 4.48 7.62 -13.08
N ASN A 102 4.71 7.17 -11.84
CA ASN A 102 3.66 6.67 -10.94
C ASN A 102 3.93 7.12 -9.51
N HIS A 103 3.04 7.94 -8.98
CA HIS A 103 3.00 8.29 -7.57
C HIS A 103 2.45 7.11 -6.76
N TYR A 104 3.15 6.74 -5.69
CA TYR A 104 2.67 5.73 -4.76
C TYR A 104 2.43 6.30 -3.37
N GLN A 105 1.30 5.96 -2.79
CA GLN A 105 1.05 6.16 -1.37
C GLN A 105 0.82 4.82 -0.72
N ALA A 106 1.44 4.56 0.43
CA ALA A 106 1.23 3.33 1.17
C ALA A 106 0.95 3.59 2.64
N SER A 107 0.16 2.72 3.27
CA SER A 107 -0.08 2.72 4.71
C SER A 107 0.04 1.29 5.21
N ILE A 108 1.03 1.06 6.08
CA ILE A 108 1.46 -0.27 6.51
C ILE A 108 1.28 -0.37 8.02
N SER A 109 0.62 -1.44 8.49
CA SER A 109 0.46 -1.73 9.91
C SER A 109 0.57 -3.22 10.17
N THR A 110 0.83 -3.58 11.43
CA THR A 110 0.82 -4.96 11.89
C THR A 110 -0.26 -5.20 12.92
N LYS A 111 -1.00 -6.30 12.76
CA LYS A 111 -2.00 -6.73 13.73
C LYS A 111 -1.97 -8.24 13.88
N ARG A 112 -1.85 -8.71 15.13
CA ARG A 112 -1.81 -10.14 15.49
C ARG A 112 -0.79 -10.96 14.68
N GLY A 113 0.43 -10.42 14.50
CA GLY A 113 1.50 -11.09 13.77
C GLY A 113 1.34 -11.11 12.24
N LYS A 114 0.34 -10.42 11.69
CA LYS A 114 0.15 -10.24 10.25
C LYS A 114 0.48 -8.81 9.86
N ILE A 115 1.03 -8.65 8.65
CA ILE A 115 1.26 -7.35 8.04
C ILE A 115 0.10 -7.04 7.10
N PHE A 116 -0.45 -5.84 7.23
CA PHE A 116 -1.46 -5.27 6.36
C PHE A 116 -0.91 -4.00 5.74
N ALA A 117 -0.90 -3.93 4.42
CA ALA A 117 -0.40 -2.78 3.69
C ALA A 117 -1.40 -2.37 2.60
N LEU A 118 -1.88 -1.14 2.67
CA LEU A 118 -2.59 -0.51 1.56
C LEU A 118 -1.58 0.19 0.66
N PHE A 119 -1.68 -0.03 -0.65
CA PHE A 119 -0.97 0.73 -1.68
C PHE A 119 -1.95 1.41 -2.60
N ILE A 120 -1.67 2.66 -2.96
CA ILE A 120 -2.42 3.46 -3.94
C ILE A 120 -1.44 3.92 -5.00
N LYS A 121 -1.60 3.41 -6.22
CA LYS A 121 -0.87 3.85 -7.41
C LYS A 121 -1.70 4.91 -8.13
N THR A 122 -1.08 6.04 -8.42
CA THR A 122 -1.67 7.09 -9.26
C THR A 122 -0.67 7.49 -10.33
N PRO A 123 -1.05 7.53 -11.63
CA PRO A 123 -0.17 8.08 -12.65
C PRO A 123 0.25 9.51 -12.28
N GLY A 124 1.53 9.86 -12.44
CA GLY A 124 2.07 11.16 -11.98
C GLY A 124 1.27 12.36 -12.49
N ALA A 125 0.90 12.35 -13.78
CA ALA A 125 0.07 13.38 -14.41
C ALA A 125 -1.34 13.53 -13.80
N ALA A 126 -1.85 12.48 -13.15
CA ALA A 126 -3.17 12.47 -12.53
C ALA A 126 -3.11 12.69 -11.00
N TYR A 127 -1.94 12.66 -10.38
CA TYR A 127 -1.80 12.73 -8.92
C TYR A 127 -2.38 14.00 -8.34
N ASN A 128 -1.98 15.18 -8.84
CA ASN A 128 -2.44 16.46 -8.31
C ASN A 128 -3.98 16.60 -8.32
N ALA A 129 -4.65 16.12 -9.37
CA ALA A 129 -6.11 16.15 -9.47
C ALA A 129 -6.81 15.14 -8.54
N ASN A 130 -6.11 14.10 -8.08
CA ASN A 130 -6.67 13.04 -7.25
C ASN A 130 -6.10 13.02 -5.81
N LYS A 131 -5.21 13.95 -5.46
CA LYS A 131 -4.47 13.98 -4.19
C LYS A 131 -5.38 13.93 -2.97
N GLU A 132 -6.49 14.67 -2.99
CA GLU A 132 -7.44 14.66 -1.88
C GLU A 132 -8.13 13.30 -1.72
N LEU A 133 -8.50 12.67 -2.83
CA LEU A 133 -9.13 11.36 -2.86
C LEU A 133 -8.18 10.29 -2.32
N THR A 134 -6.93 10.27 -2.80
CA THR A 134 -5.94 9.27 -2.40
C THR A 134 -5.54 9.44 -0.94
N ASN A 135 -5.38 10.68 -0.45
CA ASN A 135 -5.17 10.97 0.97
C ASN A 135 -6.33 10.50 1.85
N THR A 136 -7.56 10.69 1.40
CA THR A 136 -8.75 10.23 2.13
C THR A 136 -8.79 8.71 2.19
N MET A 137 -8.50 8.03 1.07
CA MET A 137 -8.38 6.57 1.02
C MET A 137 -7.30 6.08 1.98
N LEU A 138 -6.12 6.70 1.99
CA LEU A 138 -5.00 6.35 2.86
C LEU A 138 -5.37 6.47 4.34
N LYS A 139 -5.91 7.62 4.75
CA LYS A 139 -6.31 7.89 6.14
C LYS A 139 -7.42 6.98 6.63
N SER A 140 -8.33 6.59 5.75
CA SER A 140 -9.44 5.69 6.07
C SER A 140 -9.02 4.22 6.23
N PHE A 141 -7.76 3.89 5.97
CA PHE A 141 -7.24 2.54 6.17
C PHE A 141 -7.06 2.28 7.67
N THR A 142 -7.73 1.22 8.13
CA THR A 142 -7.66 0.75 9.51
C THR A 142 -7.70 -0.77 9.52
N THR A 143 -7.10 -1.37 10.54
CA THR A 143 -7.09 -2.80 10.78
C THR A 143 -8.14 -3.11 11.85
N LEU A 144 -9.19 -3.88 11.50
CA LEU A 144 -10.23 -4.31 12.44
C LEU A 144 -9.82 -5.59 13.18
#